data_AF-A0A327J3X1-F1
#
_entry.id   AF-A0A327J3X1-F1
#
_cell.length_a   1.000
_cell.length_b   1.000
_cell.length_c   1.000
_cell.angle_alpha   90.00
_cell.angle_beta   90.00
_cell.angle_gamma   90.00
#
_symmetry.space_group_name_H-M   'P 1'
#
loop_
_entity.id
_entity.type
_entity.pdbx_description
1 polymer ?
#
loop_
_entity_poly.entity_id
_entity_poly.type
_entity_poly.pdbx_seq_one_letter_code
_entity_poly.pdbx_strand_id
1 'polypeptide(L)' 'MGRAVAVRRWTPTALDCYKRGCNCEGCFYKDFFSGSSQKCQMKASVLELVRVLGTPNVELQQIISD' A
#
# COMPACT_ATOMS: atom_id res chain seq x y z
N MET A 1 -6.71 23.58 2.81
CA MET A 1 -6.04 22.26 2.85
C MET A 1 -7.12 21.19 2.75
N GLY A 2 -7.26 20.56 1.58
CA GLY A 2 -8.36 19.64 1.30
C GLY A 2 -8.32 18.44 2.24
N ARG A 3 -9.45 18.14 2.89
CA ARG A 3 -9.63 16.93 3.68
C ARG A 3 -9.30 15.74 2.78
N ALA A 4 -8.24 15.00 3.08
CA ALA A 4 -7.93 13.74 2.43
C ALA A 4 -9.21 12.91 2.42
N VAL A 5 -9.66 12.48 1.24
CA VAL A 5 -10.83 11.60 1.10
C VAL A 5 -10.56 10.40 1.99
N ALA A 6 -11.32 10.28 3.08
CA ALA A 6 -11.13 9.27 4.10
C ALA A 6 -11.01 7.91 3.41
N VAL A 7 -9.94 7.17 3.69
CA VAL A 7 -9.76 5.83 3.12
C VAL A 7 -10.78 4.92 3.82
N ARG A 8 -11.93 4.70 3.18
CA ARG A 8 -13.07 3.99 3.78
C ARG A 8 -13.11 2.50 3.48
N ARG A 9 -12.26 2.01 2.57
CA ARG A 9 -12.27 0.61 2.14
C ARG A 9 -10.92 0.15 1.61
N TRP A 10 -10.65 -1.14 1.78
CA TRP A 10 -9.56 -1.83 1.12
C TRP A 10 -9.83 -1.97 -0.38
N THR A 11 -9.06 -1.26 -1.20
CA THR A 11 -9.03 -1.47 -2.65
C THR A 11 -8.10 -2.63 -3.00
N PRO A 12 -8.28 -3.33 -4.14
CA PRO A 12 -7.40 -4.43 -4.55
C PRO A 12 -5.91 -4.05 -4.54
N THR A 13 -5.55 -2.88 -5.06
CA THR A 13 -4.16 -2.38 -5.09
C THR A 13 -3.58 -2.11 -3.70
N ALA A 14 -4.41 -1.68 -2.74
CA ALA A 14 -4.02 -1.52 -1.35
C ALA A 14 -3.81 -2.88 -0.67
N LEU A 15 -4.66 -3.87 -0.97
CA LEU A 15 -4.49 -5.25 -0.49
C LEU A 15 -3.21 -5.87 -1.05
N ASP A 16 -2.92 -5.68 -2.33
CA ASP A 16 -1.70 -6.21 -2.95
C ASP A 16 -0.45 -5.54 -2.39
N CYS A 17 -0.49 -4.23 -2.13
CA CYS A 17 0.60 -3.51 -1.46
C CYS A 17 0.80 -4.02 -0.02
N TYR A 18 -0.28 -4.27 0.71
CA TYR A 18 -0.24 -4.86 2.06
C TYR A 18 0.35 -6.27 2.07
N LYS A 19 -0.11 -7.16 1.18
CA LYS A 19 0.39 -8.54 1.02
C LYS A 19 1.90 -8.61 0.76
N ARG A 20 2.41 -7.65 -0.01
CA ARG A 20 3.85 -7.49 -0.32
C ARG A 20 4.64 -6.80 0.81
N GLY A 21 4.03 -6.55 1.97
CA GLY A 21 4.68 -5.88 3.11
C GLY A 21 5.05 -4.42 2.82
N CYS A 22 4.34 -3.75 1.92
CA CYS A 22 4.72 -2.43 1.40
C CYS A 22 6.14 -2.38 0.79
N ASN A 23 6.67 -3.52 0.32
CA ASN A 23 7.96 -3.57 -0.37
C ASN A 23 7.84 -3.01 -1.80
N CYS A 24 8.71 -2.08 -2.18
CA CYS A 24 8.74 -1.51 -3.53
C CYS A 24 9.60 -2.33 -4.51
N GLU A 25 10.42 -3.25 -4.03
CA GLU A 25 11.20 -4.16 -4.88
C GLU A 25 10.28 -5.12 -5.64
N GLY A 26 10.41 -5.15 -6.98
CA GLY A 26 9.49 -5.90 -7.85
C GLY A 26 8.05 -5.38 -7.86
N CYS A 27 7.79 -4.15 -7.38
CA CYS A 27 6.46 -3.56 -7.42
C CYS A 27 6.09 -3.16 -8.85
N PHE A 28 4.89 -3.55 -9.30
CA PHE A 28 4.36 -3.16 -10.62
C PHE A 28 4.38 -1.64 -10.86
N TYR A 29 4.16 -0.84 -9.81
CA TYR A 29 4.14 0.62 -9.89
C TYR A 29 5.50 1.29 -9.59
N LYS A 30 6.59 0.53 -9.47
CA LYS A 30 7.92 1.06 -9.10
C LYS A 30 8.34 2.22 -10.01
N ASP A 31 8.21 2.02 -11.31
CA ASP A 31 8.70 2.98 -12.31
C ASP A 31 7.63 3.99 -12.73
N PHE A 32 6.38 3.83 -12.29
CA PHE A 32 5.28 4.74 -12.62
C PHE A 32 5.56 6.19 -12.22
N PHE A 33 6.29 6.39 -11.11
CA PHE A 33 6.64 7.70 -10.58
C PHE A 33 8.04 8.19 -10.97
N SER A 34 8.83 7.37 -11.67
CA SER A 34 10.25 7.63 -11.94
C SER A 34 10.53 8.90 -12.75
N GLY A 35 9.61 9.29 -13.65
CA GLY A 35 9.68 10.54 -14.42
C GLY A 35 9.05 11.75 -13.74
N SER A 36 8.66 11.65 -12.47
CA SER A 36 7.93 12.70 -11.74
C SER A 36 8.59 13.02 -10.40
N SER A 37 8.31 14.21 -9.86
CA SER A 37 8.67 14.55 -8.48
C SER A 37 7.74 13.90 -7.44
N GLN A 38 6.67 13.23 -7.89
CA GLN A 38 5.70 12.59 -7.01
C GLN A 38 6.26 11.26 -6.52
N LYS A 39 5.95 10.90 -5.27
CA LYS A 39 6.30 9.61 -4.67
C LYS A 39 5.05 8.75 -4.50
N CYS A 40 5.22 7.43 -4.55
CA CYS A 40 4.15 6.49 -4.23
C CYS A 40 3.55 6.79 -2.85
N GLN A 41 2.24 7.07 -2.80
CA GLN A 41 1.49 7.32 -1.56
C GLN A 41 0.81 6.05 -1.02
N MET A 42 0.92 4.92 -1.71
CA MET A 42 0.17 3.70 -1.36
C MET A 42 0.52 3.20 0.04
N LYS A 43 1.80 3.26 0.44
CA LYS A 43 2.21 2.88 1.80
C LYS A 43 1.50 3.70 2.88
N ALA A 44 1.42 5.02 2.69
CA ALA A 44 0.72 5.89 3.63
C ALA A 44 -0.78 5.54 3.70
N SER A 45 -1.41 5.31 2.54
CA SER A 45 -2.82 4.88 2.47
C SER A 45 -3.07 3.53 3.13
N VAL A 46 -2.17 2.55 2.95
CA VAL A 46 -2.26 1.22 3.59
C VAL A 46 -2.11 1.31 5.10
N LEU A 47 -1.18 2.11 5.60
CA LEU A 47 -1.02 2.33 7.05
C LEU A 47 -2.26 3.00 7.66
N GLU A 48 -2.81 4.01 7.00
CA GLU A 48 -4.05 4.64 7.43
C GLU A 48 -5.25 3.69 7.37
N LEU A 49 -5.32 2.81 6.36
CA LEU A 49 -6.33 1.75 6.29
C LEU A 49 -6.24 0.79 7.47
N VAL A 50 -5.04 0.34 7.83
CA VAL A 50 -4.84 -0.51 9.02
C VAL A 50 -5.24 0.23 10.29
N ARG A 51 -4.91 1.52 10.40
CA ARG A 51 -5.25 2.36 11.56
C ARG A 51 -6.77 2.54 11.73
N VAL A 52 -7.50 2.72 10.63
CA VAL A 52 -8.94 3.07 10.64
C VAL A 52 -9.84 1.83 10.56
N LEU A 53 -9.47 0.82 9.78
CA LEU A 53 -10.29 -0.37 9.50
C LEU A 53 -9.73 -1.67 10.09
N GLY A 54 -8.51 -1.65 10.61
CA GLY A 54 -7.80 -2.85 11.08
C GLY A 54 -7.10 -3.62 9.96
N THR A 55 -6.46 -4.74 10.33
CA THR A 55 -5.77 -5.62 9.40
C THR A 55 -6.77 -6.33 8.49
N PRO A 56 -6.56 -6.33 7.16
CA PRO A 56 -7.44 -7.03 6.24
C PRO A 56 -7.29 -8.55 6.41
N ASN A 57 -8.37 -9.30 6.23
CA ASN A 57 -8.35 -10.76 6.24
C ASN A 57 -7.79 -11.30 4.92
N VAL A 58 -6.46 -11.21 4.75
CA VAL A 58 -5.72 -11.72 3.59
C VAL A 58 -4.48 -12.47 4.04
N GLU A 59 -4.14 -13.53 3.31
CA GLU A 59 -2.88 -14.25 3.50
C GLU A 59 -1.70 -13.34 3.12
N LEU A 60 -0.80 -13.11 4.09
CA LEU A 60 0.46 -12.40 3.85
C LEU A 60 1.45 -13.35 3.16
N GLN A 61 2.19 -12.84 2.18
CA GLN A 61 3.31 -13.62 1.63
C GLN A 61 4.34 -13.79 2.74
N GLN A 62 4.54 -15.03 3.19
CA GLN A 62 5.59 -15.38 4.13
C GLN A 62 6.93 -15.08 3.44
N ILE A 63 7.61 -14.04 3.90
CA ILE A 63 8.99 -13.78 3.50
C ILE A 63 9.81 -14.87 4.22
N ILE A 64 10.23 -15.90 3.48
CA ILE A 64 11.24 -16.84 3.97
C ILE A 64 12.52 -16.01 4.06
N SER A 65 12.87 -15.58 5.27
CA SER A 65 14.21 -15.06 5.55
C SER A 65 15.14 -16.27 5.57
N ASP A 66 16.00 -16.37 4.55
CA ASP A 66 17.19 -17.24 4.54
C ASP A 66 18.28 -16.62 5.43
#